data_AF-V5KVW1-F1
#
_entry.id   AF-V5KVW1-F1
#
_cell.length_a   1.000
_cell.length_b   1.000
_cell.length_c   1.000
_cell.angle_alpha   90.00
_cell.angle_beta   90.00
_cell.angle_gamma   90.00
#
_symmetry.space_group_name_H-M   'P 1'
#
loop_
_entity.id
_entity.type
_entity.pdbx_description
1 polymer ?
#
loop_
_entity_poly.entity_id
_entity_poly.type
_entity_poly.pdbx_seq_one_letter_code
_entity_poly.pdbx_strand_id
1 'polypeptide(L)'
;VGELGDATDDLIRRLAHDPSRPPRQIILTTEDRLDMTLFPIPAYELAQCDRYLLGSVQYSSGCPYQCEFCDIPGLYGRNPRLKTPEQIVIELDRMLECGIRGSVYFVDDNFIGNRKAALDLLPHLVEWQQRTGFAIQLACEATLNIAKRPEILKLMRDAYFTTVFCGIETP
;
A
#
# COMPACT_ATOMS: atom_id res chain seq x y z
N VAL A 1 5.42 1.25 16.94
CA VAL A 1 4.72 2.22 16.06
C VAL A 1 5.25 2.02 14.67
N GLY A 2 4.37 1.75 13.71
CA GLY A 2 4.77 1.44 12.35
C GLY A 2 3.65 0.67 11.69
N GLU A 3 3.49 -0.61 12.00
CA GLU A 3 2.53 -1.49 11.32
C GLU A 3 2.01 -2.61 12.24
N LEU A 4 1.01 -3.35 11.77
CA LEU A 4 0.50 -4.55 12.46
C LEU A 4 1.63 -5.56 12.70
N GLY A 5 1.56 -6.20 13.86
CA GLY A 5 2.54 -7.17 14.35
C GLY A 5 2.20 -7.66 15.75
N ASP A 6 3.10 -8.42 16.34
CA ASP A 6 3.01 -8.98 17.70
C ASP A 6 2.51 -8.00 18.78
N ALA A 7 3.01 -6.75 18.79
CA ALA A 7 2.58 -5.72 19.74
C ALA A 7 1.12 -5.31 19.56
N THR A 8 0.56 -5.46 18.35
CA THR A 8 -0.87 -5.23 18.10
C THR A 8 -1.69 -6.36 18.71
N ASP A 9 -1.24 -7.61 18.57
CA ASP A 9 -1.91 -8.76 19.17
C ASP A 9 -1.87 -8.69 20.69
N ASP A 10 -0.75 -8.24 21.26
CA ASP A 10 -0.61 -8.00 22.69
C ASP A 10 -1.55 -6.90 23.19
N LEU A 11 -1.72 -5.82 22.41
CA LEU A 11 -2.68 -4.76 22.70
C LEU A 11 -4.11 -5.31 22.71
N ILE A 12 -4.49 -6.05 21.67
CA ILE A 12 -5.83 -6.66 21.56
C ILE A 12 -6.08 -7.62 22.71
N ARG A 13 -5.11 -8.51 23.02
CA ARG A 13 -5.20 -9.47 24.13
C ARG A 13 -5.39 -8.77 25.47
N ARG A 14 -4.64 -7.68 25.70
CA ARG A 14 -4.79 -6.87 26.89
C ARG A 14 -6.19 -6.23 26.97
N LEU A 15 -6.67 -5.60 25.89
CA LEU A 15 -7.97 -4.93 25.87
C LEU A 15 -9.14 -5.92 26.04
N ALA A 16 -9.02 -7.12 25.48
CA ALA A 16 -9.98 -8.20 25.65
C ALA A 16 -10.02 -8.73 27.10
N HIS A 17 -8.87 -8.72 27.79
CA HIS A 17 -8.80 -9.09 29.20
C HIS A 17 -9.37 -7.99 30.12
N ASP A 18 -8.92 -6.74 29.94
CA ASP A 18 -9.41 -5.58 30.67
C ASP A 18 -9.24 -4.28 29.85
N PRO A 19 -10.33 -3.67 29.37
CA PRO A 19 -10.28 -2.41 28.63
C PRO A 19 -10.07 -1.20 29.54
N SER A 20 -10.05 -1.36 30.87
CA SER A 20 -9.86 -0.25 31.80
C SER A 20 -8.49 0.41 31.63
N ARG A 21 -8.47 1.72 31.89
CA ARG A 21 -7.25 2.53 31.81
C ARG A 21 -6.24 2.02 32.86
N PRO A 22 -5.01 1.65 32.46
CA PRO A 22 -4.02 1.18 33.42
C PRO A 22 -3.56 2.32 34.34
N PRO A 23 -3.13 2.00 35.58
CA PRO A 23 -2.62 2.99 36.52
C PRO A 23 -1.29 3.61 36.10
N ARG A 24 -0.61 3.03 35.10
CA ARG A 24 0.64 3.52 34.51
C ARG A 24 0.65 3.32 33.01
N GLN A 25 1.49 4.07 32.30
CA GLN A 25 1.70 3.89 30.87
C GLN A 25 2.25 2.49 30.58
N ILE A 26 1.73 1.87 29.53
CA ILE A 26 2.20 0.60 28.98
C ILE A 26 2.77 0.92 27.59
N ILE A 27 3.96 0.41 27.31
CA ILE A 27 4.61 0.54 26.00
C ILE A 27 4.66 -0.87 25.42
N LEU A 28 4.08 -1.04 24.24
CA LEU A 28 4.15 -2.26 23.45
C LEU A 28 4.99 -1.94 22.22
N THR A 29 6.07 -2.69 22.03
CA THR A 29 7.02 -2.49 20.94
C THR A 29 6.93 -3.68 20.01
N THR A 30 6.74 -3.41 18.72
CA THR A 30 6.68 -4.45 17.70
C THR A 30 8.07 -5.05 17.48
N GLU A 31 8.24 -6.34 17.72
CA GLU A 31 9.46 -7.08 17.38
C GLU A 31 9.27 -7.79 16.03
N ASP A 32 8.15 -8.50 15.89
CA ASP A 32 7.76 -9.20 14.68
C ASP A 32 6.56 -8.52 14.00
N ARG A 33 6.79 -8.00 12.79
CA ARG A 33 5.71 -7.44 11.97
C ARG A 33 4.94 -8.54 11.26
N LEU A 34 3.63 -8.38 11.17
CA LEU A 34 2.74 -9.29 10.46
C LEU A 34 3.12 -9.35 8.99
N ASP A 35 3.22 -10.54 8.41
CA ASP A 35 3.44 -10.71 6.98
C ASP A 35 2.29 -10.04 6.18
N MET A 36 2.62 -9.24 5.17
CA MET A 36 1.61 -8.52 4.38
C MET A 36 0.63 -9.44 3.66
N THR A 37 1.04 -10.67 3.36
CA THR A 37 0.16 -11.71 2.80
C THR A 37 -0.94 -12.15 3.75
N LEU A 38 -0.79 -11.88 5.06
CA LEU A 38 -1.78 -12.17 6.09
C LEU A 38 -2.68 -10.98 6.43
N PHE A 39 -2.46 -9.82 5.80
CA PHE A 39 -3.31 -8.66 6.04
C PHE A 39 -4.71 -8.95 5.50
N PRO A 40 -5.76 -8.71 6.30
CA PRO A 40 -7.13 -8.82 5.83
C PRO A 40 -7.41 -7.71 4.79
N ILE A 41 -8.37 -7.97 3.91
CA ILE A 41 -8.94 -6.93 3.05
C ILE A 41 -9.49 -5.83 3.98
N PRO A 42 -9.13 -4.55 3.77
CA PRO A 42 -9.70 -3.45 4.54
C PRO A 42 -11.23 -3.47 4.46
N ALA A 43 -11.90 -3.13 5.56
CA ALA A 43 -13.36 -3.08 5.63
C ALA A 43 -13.92 -1.85 4.91
N TYR A 44 -13.72 -1.77 3.58
CA TYR A 44 -14.12 -0.65 2.72
C TYR A 44 -15.61 -0.33 2.82
N GLU A 45 -16.46 -1.32 3.10
CA GLU A 45 -17.90 -1.15 3.31
C GLU A 45 -18.23 -0.24 4.51
N LEU A 46 -17.31 -0.10 5.47
CA LEU A 46 -17.48 0.77 6.63
C LEU A 46 -17.04 2.22 6.34
N ALA A 47 -16.36 2.46 5.23
CA ALA A 47 -15.69 3.73 4.95
C ALA A 47 -16.52 4.73 4.13
N GLN A 48 -17.80 4.47 3.80
CA GLN A 48 -18.62 5.36 2.94
C GLN A 48 -17.86 5.83 1.68
N CYS A 49 -17.29 4.88 0.94
CA CYS A 49 -16.33 5.12 -0.12
C CYS A 49 -16.80 6.08 -1.22
N ASP A 50 -18.11 6.15 -1.49
CA ASP A 50 -18.73 7.06 -2.46
C ASP A 50 -18.54 8.55 -2.13
N ARG A 51 -18.13 8.88 -0.90
CA ARG A 51 -17.86 10.25 -0.43
C ARG A 51 -16.39 10.67 -0.57
N TYR A 52 -15.51 9.77 -0.99
CA TYR A 52 -14.08 10.03 -1.07
C TYR A 52 -13.66 10.29 -2.52
N LEU A 53 -12.81 11.29 -2.71
CA LEU A 53 -12.24 11.64 -4.01
C LEU A 53 -11.29 10.55 -4.54
N LEU A 54 -10.60 9.85 -3.64
CA LEU A 54 -9.49 8.96 -3.95
C LEU A 54 -9.57 7.73 -3.05
N GLY A 55 -9.53 6.55 -3.67
CA GLY A 55 -9.31 5.31 -2.93
C GLY A 55 -7.83 5.11 -2.61
N SER A 56 -7.54 4.35 -1.56
CA SER A 56 -6.16 3.99 -1.19
C SER A 56 -5.99 2.48 -1.11
N VAL A 57 -4.90 1.99 -1.70
CA VAL A 57 -4.47 0.60 -1.64
C VAL A 57 -2.98 0.57 -1.31
N GLN A 58 -2.55 -0.38 -0.49
CA GLN A 58 -1.13 -0.58 -0.16
C GLN A 58 -0.71 -1.94 -0.71
N TYR A 59 0.27 -1.93 -1.62
CA TYR A 59 0.87 -3.14 -2.16
C TYR A 59 2.13 -3.54 -1.40
N SER A 60 2.97 -2.56 -1.09
CA SER A 60 4.23 -2.77 -0.40
C SER A 60 4.41 -1.83 0.78
N SER A 61 5.26 -2.26 1.70
CA SER A 61 5.65 -1.48 2.86
C SER A 61 7.15 -1.53 3.08
N GLY A 62 7.72 -0.35 3.33
CA GLY A 62 9.16 -0.15 3.48
C GLY A 62 9.84 0.22 2.17
N CYS A 63 11.00 0.86 2.28
CA CYS A 63 11.72 1.39 1.14
C CYS A 63 13.23 1.15 1.28
N PRO A 64 13.92 0.64 0.24
CA PRO A 64 15.35 0.32 0.34
C PRO A 64 16.25 1.56 0.31
N TYR A 65 15.71 2.69 -0.14
CA TYR A 65 16.45 3.95 -0.27
C TYR A 65 16.85 4.54 1.09
N GLN A 66 17.81 5.45 1.08
CA GLN A 66 18.40 6.11 2.26
C GLN A 66 18.37 7.62 2.10
N CYS A 67 17.22 8.16 1.72
CA CYS A 67 17.05 9.60 1.69
C CYS A 67 17.22 10.14 3.12
N GLU A 68 18.12 11.10 3.32
CA GLU A 68 18.53 11.56 4.67
C GLU A 68 17.41 12.23 5.46
N PHE A 69 16.39 12.72 4.76
CA PHE A 69 15.21 13.38 5.31
C PHE A 69 14.04 12.42 5.57
N CYS A 70 14.17 11.14 5.19
CA CYS A 70 13.06 10.19 5.14
C CYS A 70 13.09 9.23 6.34
N ASP A 71 11.95 9.09 7.03
CA ASP A 71 11.77 8.22 8.20
C ASP A 71 11.26 6.81 7.84
N ILE A 72 10.79 6.59 6.61
CA ILE A 72 10.25 5.32 6.10
C ILE A 72 11.15 4.12 6.41
N PRO A 73 12.48 4.13 6.16
CA PRO A 73 13.31 2.97 6.47
C PRO A 73 13.37 2.66 7.98
N GLY A 74 13.19 3.67 8.84
CA GLY A 74 13.12 3.50 10.29
C GLY A 74 11.76 2.99 10.77
N LEU A 75 10.67 3.48 10.17
CA LEU A 75 9.30 3.10 10.54
C LEU A 75 8.88 1.75 9.98
N TYR A 76 9.12 1.53 8.69
CA TYR A 76 8.62 0.40 7.89
C TYR A 76 9.73 -0.52 7.40
N GLY A 77 10.99 -0.23 7.72
CA GLY A 77 12.12 -1.09 7.38
C GLY A 77 12.62 -0.89 5.96
N ARG A 78 13.78 -1.50 5.70
CA ARG A 78 14.54 -1.30 4.45
C ARG A 78 14.21 -2.29 3.35
N ASN A 79 13.63 -3.42 3.71
CA ASN A 79 13.28 -4.49 2.78
C ASN A 79 11.77 -4.41 2.54
N PRO A 80 11.33 -4.00 1.33
CA PRO A 80 9.92 -3.92 1.03
C PRO A 80 9.25 -5.28 1.22
N ARG A 81 8.25 -5.30 2.09
CA ARG A 81 7.34 -6.44 2.26
C ARG A 81 6.17 -6.24 1.31
N LEU A 82 5.58 -7.33 0.83
CA LEU A 82 4.65 -7.29 -0.29
C LEU A 82 3.37 -8.05 0.05
N LYS A 83 2.23 -7.50 -0.35
CA LYS A 83 1.03 -8.30 -0.64
C LYS A 83 1.24 -9.08 -1.94
N THR A 84 0.40 -10.09 -2.18
CA THR A 84 0.37 -10.77 -3.48
C THR A 84 -0.42 -9.94 -4.52
N PRO A 85 -0.15 -10.11 -5.82
CA PRO A 85 -0.97 -9.48 -6.87
C PRO A 85 -2.46 -9.78 -6.73
N GLU A 86 -2.83 -11.00 -6.31
CA GLU A 86 -4.22 -11.41 -6.10
C GLU A 86 -4.89 -10.62 -4.98
N GLN A 87 -4.19 -10.36 -3.87
CA GLN A 87 -4.73 -9.53 -2.79
C GLN A 87 -5.05 -8.11 -3.31
N ILE A 88 -4.17 -7.54 -4.13
CA ILE A 88 -4.40 -6.21 -4.72
C ILE A 88 -5.60 -6.20 -5.65
N VAL A 89 -5.72 -7.20 -6.54
CA VAL A 89 -6.88 -7.32 -7.43
C VAL A 89 -8.18 -7.45 -6.63
N ILE A 90 -8.18 -8.26 -5.57
CA ILE A 90 -9.36 -8.44 -4.69
C ILE A 90 -9.70 -7.14 -3.95
N GLU A 91 -8.71 -6.40 -3.45
CA GLU A 91 -8.93 -5.09 -2.82
C GLU A 91 -9.52 -4.08 -3.81
N LEU A 92 -9.01 -4.03 -5.04
CA LEU A 92 -9.53 -3.15 -6.08
C LEU A 92 -10.98 -3.50 -6.50
N ASP A 93 -11.29 -4.79 -6.64
CA ASP A 93 -12.67 -5.27 -6.87
C ASP A 93 -13.59 -4.81 -5.72
N ARG A 94 -13.16 -4.99 -4.46
CA ARG A 94 -13.93 -4.56 -3.29
C ARG A 94 -14.13 -3.04 -3.23
N MET A 95 -13.11 -2.27 -3.58
CA MET A 95 -13.21 -0.81 -3.65
C MET A 95 -14.24 -0.36 -4.69
N LEU A 96 -14.26 -1.00 -5.86
CA LEU A 96 -15.28 -0.76 -6.88
C LEU A 96 -16.69 -1.08 -6.36
N GLU A 97 -16.87 -2.24 -5.72
CA GLU A 97 -18.15 -2.65 -5.14
C GLU A 97 -18.63 -1.65 -4.07
N CYS A 98 -17.73 -1.15 -3.24
CA CYS A 98 -18.04 -0.19 -2.17
C CYS A 98 -18.28 1.24 -2.65
N GLY A 99 -18.08 1.55 -3.94
CA GLY A 99 -18.42 2.84 -4.50
C GLY A 99 -17.24 3.77 -4.78
N ILE A 100 -15.98 3.32 -4.65
CA ILE A 100 -14.84 4.12 -5.12
C ILE A 100 -14.97 4.31 -6.63
N ARG A 101 -14.86 5.56 -7.08
CA ARG A 101 -14.90 5.95 -8.49
C ARG A 101 -13.76 6.92 -8.77
N GLY A 102 -13.38 7.03 -10.03
CA GLY A 102 -12.36 8.00 -10.45
C GLY A 102 -10.95 7.43 -10.30
N SER A 103 -10.37 7.49 -9.11
CA SER A 103 -8.96 7.11 -8.92
C SER A 103 -8.68 6.29 -7.66
N VAL A 104 -7.66 5.43 -7.74
CA VAL A 104 -7.06 4.72 -6.61
C VAL A 104 -5.55 5.00 -6.58
N TYR A 105 -5.07 5.39 -5.40
CA TYR A 105 -3.67 5.67 -5.13
C TYR A 105 -3.00 4.51 -4.40
N PHE A 106 -1.92 3.99 -4.98
CA PHE A 106 -0.99 3.10 -4.31
C PHE A 106 -0.17 3.93 -3.32
N VAL A 107 -0.44 3.72 -2.03
CA VAL A 107 0.17 4.50 -0.94
C VAL A 107 1.59 4.04 -0.59
N ASP A 108 2.13 3.11 -1.36
CA ASP A 108 3.51 2.65 -1.27
C ASP A 108 4.49 3.84 -1.36
N ASP A 109 5.45 3.92 -0.44
CA ASP A 109 6.47 4.98 -0.41
C ASP A 109 7.32 5.03 -1.69
N ASN A 110 7.40 3.90 -2.40
CA ASN A 110 7.98 3.81 -3.72
C ASN A 110 7.46 2.56 -4.43
N PHE A 111 6.48 2.71 -5.30
CA PHE A 111 5.86 1.62 -6.05
C PHE A 111 6.87 0.76 -6.84
N ILE A 112 7.96 1.38 -7.33
CA ILE A 112 9.04 0.67 -8.04
C ILE A 112 10.24 0.33 -7.16
N GLY A 113 10.11 0.48 -5.84
CA GLY A 113 11.17 0.20 -4.85
C GLY A 113 11.68 -1.23 -4.95
N ASN A 114 10.79 -2.17 -5.28
CA ASN A 114 11.14 -3.51 -5.72
C ASN A 114 10.69 -3.73 -7.17
N ARG A 115 11.63 -3.61 -8.12
CA ARG A 115 11.35 -3.69 -9.56
C ARG A 115 10.78 -5.04 -10.00
N LYS A 116 11.25 -6.13 -9.40
CA LYS A 116 10.75 -7.47 -9.72
C LYS A 116 9.29 -7.59 -9.30
N ALA A 117 8.96 -7.09 -8.11
CA ALA A 117 7.60 -7.05 -7.59
C ALA A 117 6.67 -6.19 -8.46
N ALA A 118 7.11 -5.00 -8.88
CA ALA A 118 6.33 -4.16 -9.79
C ALA A 118 6.04 -4.87 -11.14
N LEU A 119 7.04 -5.54 -11.72
CA LEU A 119 6.87 -6.31 -12.96
C LEU A 119 5.99 -7.56 -12.79
N ASP A 120 5.88 -8.07 -11.56
CA ASP A 120 4.99 -9.18 -11.20
C ASP A 120 3.54 -8.70 -11.05
N LEU A 121 3.32 -7.57 -10.37
CA LEU A 121 1.98 -6.99 -10.15
C LEU A 121 1.35 -6.41 -11.41
N LEU A 122 2.12 -5.66 -12.21
CA LEU A 122 1.56 -4.86 -13.31
C LEU A 122 0.74 -5.64 -14.33
N PRO A 123 1.15 -6.85 -14.79
CA PRO A 123 0.32 -7.67 -15.68
C PRO A 123 -1.08 -7.98 -15.11
N HIS A 124 -1.18 -8.23 -13.80
CA HIS A 124 -2.47 -8.48 -13.14
C HIS A 124 -3.35 -7.21 -13.14
N LEU A 125 -2.75 -6.04 -12.95
CA LEU A 125 -3.46 -4.76 -13.03
C LEU A 125 -3.93 -4.47 -14.46
N VAL A 126 -3.13 -4.77 -15.48
CA VAL A 126 -3.54 -4.64 -16.89
C VAL A 126 -4.76 -5.51 -17.18
N GLU A 127 -4.73 -6.78 -16.79
CA GLU A 127 -5.85 -7.70 -16.97
C GLU A 127 -7.10 -7.22 -16.21
N TRP A 128 -6.92 -6.79 -14.97
CA TRP A 128 -8.01 -6.25 -14.15
C TRP A 128 -8.67 -5.02 -14.77
N GLN A 129 -7.88 -4.08 -15.29
CA GLN A 129 -8.40 -2.90 -15.98
C GLN A 129 -9.18 -3.29 -17.24
N GLN A 130 -8.66 -4.22 -18.04
CA GLN A 130 -9.37 -4.69 -19.24
C GLN A 130 -10.71 -5.35 -18.89
N ARG A 131 -10.73 -6.19 -17.86
CA ARG A 131 -11.95 -6.87 -17.37
C ARG A 131 -13.00 -5.89 -16.84
N THR A 132 -12.57 -4.84 -16.17
CA THR A 132 -13.46 -3.82 -15.58
C THR A 132 -13.80 -2.68 -16.54
N GLY A 133 -13.28 -2.69 -17.76
CA GLY A 133 -13.51 -1.63 -18.75
C GLY A 133 -12.86 -0.30 -18.38
N PHE A 134 -11.70 -0.35 -17.70
CA PHE A 134 -10.92 0.80 -17.26
C PHE A 134 -11.69 1.70 -16.28
N ALA A 135 -12.41 1.10 -15.34
CA ALA A 135 -13.33 1.80 -14.44
C ALA A 135 -12.65 2.78 -13.46
N ILE A 136 -11.36 2.58 -13.16
CA ILE A 136 -10.60 3.38 -12.20
C ILE A 136 -9.23 3.75 -12.78
N GLN A 137 -8.81 4.99 -12.58
CA GLN A 137 -7.46 5.47 -12.83
C GLN A 137 -6.53 5.12 -11.68
N LEU A 138 -5.33 4.63 -11.98
CA LEU A 138 -4.34 4.32 -10.94
C LEU A 138 -3.35 5.48 -10.78
N ALA A 139 -2.88 5.66 -9.56
CA ALA A 139 -1.85 6.62 -9.21
C ALA A 139 -0.87 6.00 -8.20
N CYS A 140 0.36 6.48 -8.16
CA CYS A 140 1.34 6.03 -7.16
C CYS A 140 2.42 7.07 -6.90
N GLU A 141 3.22 6.82 -5.87
CA GLU A 141 4.51 7.44 -5.67
C GLU A 141 5.64 6.57 -6.23
N ALA A 142 6.63 7.19 -6.88
CA ALA A 142 7.81 6.49 -7.38
C ALA A 142 9.03 7.42 -7.44
N THR A 143 10.23 6.86 -7.23
CA THR A 143 11.47 7.61 -7.47
C THR A 143 11.67 7.93 -8.96
N LEU A 144 12.34 9.06 -9.27
CA LEU A 144 12.63 9.51 -10.64
C LEU A 144 13.39 8.47 -11.49
N ASN A 145 14.05 7.49 -10.85
CA ASN A 145 14.70 6.36 -11.52
C ASN A 145 13.74 5.57 -12.44
N ILE A 146 12.43 5.67 -12.24
CA ILE A 146 11.42 5.09 -13.12
C ILE A 146 11.55 5.54 -14.58
N ALA A 147 12.05 6.75 -14.82
CA ALA A 147 12.30 7.28 -16.16
C ALA A 147 13.27 6.41 -16.99
N LYS A 148 14.12 5.61 -16.31
CA LYS A 148 15.06 4.68 -16.94
C LYS A 148 14.45 3.28 -17.16
N ARG A 149 13.14 3.13 -16.99
CA ARG A 149 12.41 1.84 -17.04
C ARG A 149 11.20 1.94 -17.99
N PRO A 150 11.43 2.13 -19.30
CA PRO A 150 10.35 2.23 -20.28
C PRO A 150 9.44 0.99 -20.29
N GLU A 151 9.96 -0.18 -19.93
CA GLU A 151 9.20 -1.42 -19.79
C GLU A 151 8.15 -1.35 -18.66
N ILE A 152 8.50 -0.77 -17.52
CA ILE A 152 7.58 -0.57 -16.39
C ILE A 152 6.57 0.53 -16.76
N LEU A 153 7.03 1.66 -17.31
CA LEU A 153 6.17 2.77 -17.71
C LEU A 153 5.13 2.35 -18.77
N LYS A 154 5.51 1.48 -19.70
CA LYS A 154 4.57 0.91 -20.68
C LYS A 154 3.46 0.12 -19.99
N LEU A 155 3.82 -0.79 -19.08
CA LEU A 155 2.85 -1.58 -18.35
C LEU A 155 1.96 -0.72 -17.43
N MET A 156 2.53 0.29 -16.78
CA MET A 156 1.75 1.25 -15.97
C MET A 156 0.72 2.00 -16.83
N ARG A 157 1.11 2.49 -18.01
CA ARG A 157 0.17 3.10 -18.96
C ARG A 157 -0.92 2.10 -19.37
N ASP A 158 -0.54 0.87 -19.70
CA ASP A 158 -1.48 -0.17 -20.12
C ASP A 158 -2.42 -0.60 -18.96
N ALA A 159 -1.99 -0.42 -17.70
CA ALA A 159 -2.78 -0.58 -16.48
C ALA A 159 -3.49 0.71 -16.02
N TYR A 160 -3.55 1.72 -16.88
CA TYR A 160 -4.24 3.00 -16.66
C TYR A 160 -3.75 3.79 -15.45
N PHE A 161 -2.44 3.76 -15.20
CA PHE A 161 -1.80 4.76 -14.35
C PHE A 161 -1.79 6.11 -15.07
N THR A 162 -2.47 7.10 -14.51
CA THR A 162 -2.57 8.46 -15.06
C THR A 162 -1.76 9.47 -14.29
N THR A 163 -1.27 9.13 -13.10
CA THR A 163 -0.52 10.03 -12.24
C THR A 163 0.59 9.29 -11.52
N VAL A 164 1.80 9.85 -11.53
CA VAL A 164 2.93 9.38 -10.74
C VAL A 164 3.48 10.58 -9.98
N PHE A 165 3.45 10.52 -8.66
CA PHE A 165 4.14 11.48 -7.81
C PHE A 165 5.62 11.09 -7.75
N CYS A 166 6.49 12.02 -8.15
CA CYS A 166 7.93 11.79 -8.20
C CYS A 166 8.65 12.78 -7.28
N GLY A 167 9.29 12.26 -6.23
CA GLY A 167 10.23 13.01 -5.40
C GLY A 167 11.50 13.36 -6.18
N ILE A 168 11.65 14.63 -6.58
CA ILE A 168 12.89 15.19 -7.14
C ILE A 168 13.80 15.70 -6.01
N GLU A 169 13.19 16.18 -4.92
CA GLU A 169 13.80 16.72 -3.69
C GLU A 169 14.62 18.00 -3.88
N THR A 170 15.68 17.93 -4.68
CA THR A 170 16.57 19.07 -4.98
C THR A 170 17.06 18.98 -6.43
N PRO A 171 17.11 20.10 -7.20
CA PRO A 171 17.58 20.12 -8.58
C PRO A 171 19.03 19.68 -8.80
#